data_AF-A0A7X7BX06-F1
#
_entry.id   AF-A0A7X7BX06-F1
#
_cell.length_a   1.000
_cell.length_b   1.000
_cell.length_c   1.000
_cell.angle_alpha   90.00
_cell.angle_beta   90.00
_cell.angle_gamma   90.00
#
_symmetry.space_group_name_H-M   'P 1'
#
loop_
_entity.id
_entity.type
_entity.pdbx_description
1 polymer ?
#
loop_
_entity_poly.entity_id
_entity_poly.type
_entity_poly.pdbx_seq_one_letter_code
_entity_poly.pdbx_strand_id
1 'polypeptide(L)'
;MEKNKINDCSRGCEVERTADNELLVTYVPGCCKLTAFNWLEGINIEACKDLFEVRFKNTRKAVYRNTSDLLLKIGDIVVVEAAYGHDVGIITLE
;
A
#
# COMPACT_ATOMS: atom_id res chain seq x y z
N MET A 1 24.18 -18.46 -3.48
CA MET A 1 22.74 -18.54 -3.22
C MET A 1 22.12 -17.33 -3.89
N GLU A 2 21.41 -17.55 -4.98
CA GLU A 2 20.91 -16.49 -5.86
C GLU A 2 19.81 -15.72 -5.12
N LYS A 3 20.03 -14.42 -4.87
CA LYS A 3 19.07 -13.58 -4.18
C LYS A 3 17.94 -13.23 -5.15
N ASN A 4 16.86 -14.00 -5.14
CA ASN A 4 15.63 -13.70 -5.90
C ASN A 4 14.79 -12.56 -5.30
N LYS A 5 15.40 -11.71 -4.47
CA LYS A 5 14.75 -10.61 -3.74
C LYS A 5 15.30 -9.26 -4.18
N ILE A 6 14.42 -8.39 -4.63
CA ILE A 6 14.73 -7.03 -5.08
C ILE A 6 13.99 -6.04 -4.18
N ASN A 7 14.73 -5.08 -3.63
CA ASN A 7 14.16 -4.01 -2.83
C ASN A 7 13.82 -2.79 -3.71
N ASP A 8 12.54 -2.52 -3.92
CA ASP A 8 12.07 -1.28 -4.54
C ASP A 8 11.86 -0.22 -3.45
N CYS A 9 12.93 0.49 -3.09
CA CYS A 9 12.85 1.54 -2.09
C CYS A 9 12.15 2.82 -2.58
N SER A 10 11.85 2.93 -3.89
CA SER A 10 11.03 4.05 -4.38
C SER A 10 9.57 3.90 -3.96
N ARG A 11 9.10 2.64 -3.85
CA ARG A 11 7.74 2.29 -3.40
C ARG A 11 7.71 1.74 -2.00
N GLY A 12 8.85 1.30 -1.46
CA GLY A 12 8.95 0.65 -0.16
C GLY A 12 8.42 -0.78 -0.19
N CYS A 13 8.77 -1.55 -1.21
CA CYS A 13 8.35 -2.94 -1.34
C CYS A 13 9.56 -3.85 -1.56
N GLU A 14 9.49 -5.06 -1.03
CA GLU A 14 10.34 -6.18 -1.45
C GLU A 14 9.59 -6.97 -2.52
N VAL A 15 10.25 -7.26 -3.63
CA VAL A 15 9.73 -8.05 -4.73
C VAL A 15 10.53 -9.35 -4.81
N GLU A 16 9.84 -10.47 -4.74
CA GLU A 16 10.41 -11.81 -4.83
C GLU A 16 9.77 -12.59 -5.98
N ARG A 17 10.58 -13.27 -6.78
CA ARG A 17 10.06 -14.29 -7.72
C ARG A 17 10.12 -15.65 -7.07
N THR A 18 8.97 -16.30 -6.93
CA THR A 18 8.87 -17.66 -6.39
C THR A 18 9.41 -18.69 -7.39
N ALA A 19 9.61 -19.93 -6.92
CA ALA A 19 10.04 -21.04 -7.79
C ALA A 19 9.08 -21.30 -8.95
N ASP A 20 7.79 -21.02 -8.75
CA ASP A 20 6.72 -21.15 -9.75
C ASP A 20 6.62 -19.91 -10.68
N ASN A 21 7.60 -19.00 -10.61
CA ASN A 21 7.67 -17.76 -11.36
C ASN A 21 6.54 -16.75 -11.07
N GLU A 22 5.89 -16.88 -9.91
CA GLU A 22 4.95 -15.87 -9.42
C GLU A 22 5.69 -14.69 -8.79
N LEU A 23 5.08 -13.51 -8.86
CA LEU A 23 5.61 -12.29 -8.26
C LEU A 23 4.97 -12.06 -6.91
N LEU A 24 5.74 -12.23 -5.85
CA LEU A 24 5.37 -11.84 -4.50
C LEU A 24 5.84 -10.41 -4.23
N VAL A 25 4.95 -9.55 -3.78
CA VAL A 25 5.27 -8.17 -3.40
C VAL A 25 4.86 -7.93 -1.97
N THR A 26 5.83 -7.57 -1.13
CA THR A 26 5.62 -7.30 0.30
C THR A 26 5.90 -5.84 0.59
N TYR A 27 4.99 -5.15 1.26
CA TYR A 27 5.24 -3.79 1.73
C TYR A 27 6.27 -3.82 2.88
N VAL A 28 7.34 -3.03 2.73
CA VAL A 28 8.44 -2.90 3.69
C VAL A 28 8.60 -1.42 4.04
N PRO A 29 7.97 -0.94 5.14
CA PRO A 29 8.01 0.44 5.55
C PRO A 29 9.45 1.00 5.64
N GLY A 30 10.40 0.19 6.16
CA GLY A 30 11.79 0.59 6.34
C GLY A 30 12.60 0.86 5.06
N CYS A 31 12.08 0.47 3.89
CA CYS A 31 12.69 0.75 2.58
C CYS A 31 11.95 1.87 1.84
N CYS A 32 10.91 2.50 2.41
CA CYS A 32 10.24 3.62 1.74
C CYS A 32 11.14 4.87 1.70
N LYS A 33 11.42 5.40 0.49
CA LYS A 33 12.06 6.70 0.32
C LYS A 33 11.30 7.85 1.01
N LEU A 34 9.97 7.75 1.05
CA LEU A 34 9.08 8.68 1.75
C LEU A 34 8.10 7.83 2.58
N THR A 35 8.43 7.62 3.86
CA THR A 35 7.57 6.89 4.79
C THR A 35 6.33 7.73 5.15
N ALA A 36 5.21 7.04 5.37
CA ALA A 36 4.03 7.63 5.99
C ALA A 36 4.00 7.21 7.46
N PHE A 37 3.68 8.15 8.34
CA PHE A 37 3.45 7.89 9.76
C PHE A 37 1.94 7.87 10.02
N ASN A 38 1.45 6.83 10.71
CA ASN A 38 0.04 6.74 11.08
C ASN A 38 -0.22 7.53 12.38
N TRP A 39 -0.75 8.74 12.25
CA TRP A 39 -1.09 9.59 13.39
C TRP A 39 -2.34 9.14 14.16
N LEU A 40 -3.14 8.26 13.56
CA LEU A 40 -4.38 7.75 14.14
C LEU A 40 -4.23 6.34 14.70
N GLU A 41 -3.00 5.82 14.77
CA GLU A 41 -2.73 4.49 15.30
C GLU A 41 -3.33 4.32 16.70
N GLY A 42 -4.19 3.31 16.86
CA GLY A 42 -4.89 3.01 18.11
C GLY A 42 -6.15 3.84 18.39
N ILE A 43 -6.50 4.81 17.53
CA ILE A 43 -7.75 5.57 17.65
C ILE A 43 -8.83 4.88 16.82
N ASN A 44 -9.79 4.24 17.49
CA ASN A 44 -10.95 3.67 16.80
C ASN A 44 -12.01 4.74 16.57
N ILE A 45 -12.21 5.14 15.31
CA ILE A 45 -13.28 6.06 14.92
C ILE A 45 -14.30 5.26 14.12
N GLU A 46 -15.39 4.82 14.76
CA GLU A 46 -16.48 4.07 14.11
C GLU A 46 -16.95 4.71 12.78
N ALA A 47 -16.99 6.04 12.74
CA ALA A 47 -17.45 6.80 11.58
C ALA A 47 -16.48 6.77 10.37
N CYS A 48 -15.24 6.32 10.56
CA CYS A 48 -14.18 6.33 9.55
C CYS A 48 -13.64 4.93 9.24
N LYS A 49 -14.28 3.86 9.73
CA LYS A 49 -13.81 2.46 9.53
C LYS A 49 -13.72 2.02 8.08
N ASP A 50 -14.38 2.73 7.18
CA ASP A 50 -14.39 2.49 5.75
C ASP A 50 -13.46 3.42 4.97
N LEU A 51 -12.74 4.33 5.65
CA LEU A 51 -11.83 5.28 5.02
C LEU A 51 -10.38 4.81 5.12
N PHE A 52 -9.71 4.73 3.97
CA PHE A 52 -8.32 4.31 3.88
C PHE A 52 -7.48 5.40 3.20
N GLU A 53 -6.31 5.72 3.76
CA GLU A 53 -5.31 6.53 3.06
C GLU A 53 -4.51 5.65 2.10
N VAL A 54 -4.53 5.99 0.82
CA VAL A 54 -3.74 5.33 -0.21
C VAL A 54 -2.63 6.26 -0.65
N ARG A 55 -1.39 5.76 -0.55
CA ARG A 55 -0.19 6.44 -1.04
C ARG A 55 0.18 5.94 -2.42
N PHE A 56 0.49 6.88 -3.32
CA PHE A 56 0.98 6.61 -4.66
C PHE A 56 2.47 6.90 -4.77
N LYS A 57 3.02 6.88 -5.99
CA LYS A 57 4.40 7.31 -6.23
C LYS A 57 4.62 8.74 -5.72
N ASN A 58 5.81 8.97 -5.16
CA ASN A 58 6.24 10.25 -4.60
C ASN A 58 5.35 10.70 -3.41
N THR A 59 4.97 11.97 -3.36
CA THR A 59 4.25 12.61 -2.25
C THR A 59 2.74 12.54 -2.38
N ARG A 60 2.22 11.91 -3.44
CA ARG A 60 0.78 11.91 -3.74
C ARG A 60 0.07 10.90 -2.84
N LYS A 61 -0.95 11.38 -2.12
CA LYS A 61 -1.82 10.58 -1.25
C LYS A 61 -3.26 11.03 -1.43
N ALA A 62 -4.20 10.13 -1.21
CA ALA A 62 -5.61 10.45 -1.14
C ALA A 62 -6.33 9.48 -0.20
N VAL A 63 -7.45 9.93 0.36
CA VAL A 63 -8.31 9.11 1.20
C VAL A 63 -9.44 8.57 0.34
N TYR A 64 -9.70 7.27 0.44
CA TYR A 64 -10.73 6.56 -0.30
C TYR A 64 -11.67 5.87 0.65
N ARG A 65 -12.95 5.75 0.25
CA ARG A 65 -13.93 4.93 0.95
C ARG A 65 -13.97 3.55 0.32
N ASN A 66 -13.87 2.51 1.13
CA ASN A 66 -14.03 1.12 0.69
C ASN A 66 -15.52 0.80 0.52
N THR A 67 -16.04 1.04 -0.67
CA THR A 67 -17.43 0.72 -1.03
C THR A 67 -17.65 -0.73 -1.45
N SER A 68 -16.57 -1.52 -1.53
CA SER A 68 -16.59 -2.90 -2.00
C SER A 68 -16.56 -3.92 -0.86
N ASP A 69 -16.62 -3.45 0.40
CA ASP A 69 -16.55 -4.28 1.61
C ASP A 69 -15.38 -5.27 1.61
N LEU A 70 -14.27 -4.89 0.98
CA LEU A 70 -13.06 -5.70 0.94
C LEU A 70 -12.37 -5.67 2.30
N LEU A 71 -11.80 -6.80 2.72
CA LEU A 71 -10.95 -6.84 3.89
C LEU A 71 -9.58 -6.25 3.54
N LEU A 72 -9.43 -4.96 3.77
CA LEU A 72 -8.23 -4.18 3.51
C LEU A 72 -7.44 -3.95 4.79
N LYS A 73 -6.12 -3.95 4.69
CA LYS A 73 -5.20 -3.64 5.79
C LYS A 73 -4.05 -2.76 5.31
N ILE A 74 -3.37 -2.11 6.26
CA ILE A 74 -2.13 -1.38 5.98
C ILE A 74 -1.12 -2.28 5.23
N GLY A 75 -0.54 -1.73 4.16
CA GLY A 75 0.45 -2.41 3.32
C GLY A 75 -0.13 -3.16 2.11
N ASP A 76 -1.45 -3.30 2.01
CA ASP A 76 -2.07 -3.87 0.81
C ASP A 76 -1.86 -2.94 -0.41
N ILE A 77 -1.60 -3.56 -1.56
CA ILE A 77 -1.51 -2.88 -2.84
C ILE A 77 -2.90 -2.87 -3.47
N VAL A 78 -3.40 -1.67 -3.77
CA VAL A 78 -4.75 -1.47 -4.28
C VAL A 78 -4.75 -0.71 -5.60
N VAL A 79 -5.76 -0.97 -6.41
CA VAL A 79 -6.08 -0.21 -7.61
C VAL A 79 -7.25 0.69 -7.29
N VAL A 80 -7.10 1.99 -7.54
CA VAL A 80 -8.16 2.97 -7.36
C VAL A 80 -8.59 3.53 -8.72
N GLU A 81 -9.87 3.87 -8.83
CA GLU A 81 -10.39 4.61 -9.98
C GLU A 81 -10.04 6.10 -9.83
N ALA A 82 -9.44 6.67 -10.88
CA ALA A 82 -9.12 8.08 -10.98
C ALA A 82 -10.04 8.75 -12.00
N ALA A 83 -10.05 10.10 -12.03
CA ALA A 83 -10.83 10.85 -13.03
C ALA A 83 -10.54 10.41 -14.47
N TYR A 84 -9.31 9.94 -14.72
CA TYR A 84 -8.91 9.35 -15.99
C TYR A 84 -8.10 8.07 -15.72
N GLY A 85 -8.76 6.91 -15.81
CA GLY A 85 -8.11 5.60 -15.70
C GLY A 85 -7.96 5.09 -14.26
N HIS A 86 -6.86 4.37 -14.02
CA HIS A 86 -6.61 3.70 -12.74
C HIS A 86 -5.23 4.05 -12.20
N ASP A 87 -5.15 4.20 -10.87
CA ASP A 87 -3.90 4.40 -10.16
C ASP A 87 -3.62 3.22 -9.22
N VAL A 88 -2.34 2.87 -9.07
CA VAL A 88 -1.89 1.80 -8.16
C VAL A 88 -1.21 2.42 -6.96
N GLY A 89 -1.70 2.11 -5.76
CA GLY A 89 -1.20 2.64 -4.51
C GLY A 89 -1.09 1.59 -3.41
N ILE A 90 -0.59 2.02 -2.25
CA ILE A 90 -0.41 1.18 -1.06
C ILE A 90 -1.20 1.83 0.09
N ILE A 91 -1.93 1.02 0.85
CA ILE A 91 -2.65 1.50 2.04
C ILE A 91 -1.63 1.87 3.13
N THR A 92 -1.73 3.11 3.62
CA THR A 92 -0.83 3.64 4.66
C THR A 92 -1.54 4.05 5.95
N LEU A 93 -2.87 4.12 5.94
CA LEU A 93 -3.70 4.38 7.12
C LEU A 93 -5.06 3.67 6.96
N GLU A 94 -5.56 3.13 8.07
CA GLU A 94 -6.88 2.51 8.26
C GLU A 94 -7.61 3.17 9.45
#